data_AF-A0A2I0N447-F1
#
_entry.id   AF-A0A2I0N447-F1
#
_cell.length_a   1.000
_cell.length_b   1.000
_cell.length_c   1.000
_cell.angle_alpha   90.00
_cell.angle_beta   90.00
_cell.angle_gamma   90.00
#
_symmetry.space_group_name_H-M   'P 1'
#
loop_
_entity.id
_entity.type
_entity.pdbx_description
1 polymer ?
#
loop_
_entity_poly.entity_id
_entity_poly.type
_entity_poly.pdbx_seq_one_letter_code
_entity_poly.pdbx_strand_id
1 'polypeptide(L)'
;MALAIKAKKSEAERVKRRLCKLGALSSEHRILVYGEWVYFPISKKVDGFEIEDIDMRERENLWIPPIVKIREALAGKIPEPLIALLPDKWESVGDVLILKLPERLKPYEKTIAQAYSKILEMRSVLNDYGGISGEFREPKFDWIYGDKNTETTHLENGIRYTLDPAKV
;
A
#
# COMPACT_ATOMS: atom_id res chain seq x y z
N MET A 1 -6.63 -12.21 23.71
CA MET A 1 -7.52 -13.36 23.43
C MET A 1 -8.09 -13.22 22.04
N ALA A 2 -7.76 -14.15 21.14
CA ALA A 2 -8.22 -14.18 19.76
C ALA A 2 -8.48 -15.62 19.31
N LEU A 3 -9.49 -15.82 18.47
CA LEU A 3 -9.74 -17.11 17.86
C LEU A 3 -8.64 -17.40 16.83
N ALA A 4 -8.08 -18.59 16.90
CA ALA A 4 -7.04 -19.04 15.99
C ALA A 4 -7.27 -20.48 15.53
N ILE A 5 -6.94 -20.75 14.28
CA ILE A 5 -6.86 -22.11 13.76
C ILE A 5 -5.47 -22.66 14.05
N LYS A 6 -5.41 -23.81 14.71
CA LYS A 6 -4.19 -24.56 14.99
C LYS A 6 -3.89 -25.54 13.86
N ALA A 7 -2.64 -25.57 13.41
CA ALA A 7 -2.19 -26.50 12.39
C ALA A 7 -0.76 -26.95 12.64
N LYS A 8 -0.39 -28.15 12.18
CA LYS A 8 1.00 -28.59 12.17
C LYS A 8 1.83 -27.74 11.21
N LYS A 9 3.10 -27.51 11.54
CA LYS A 9 4.03 -26.71 10.72
C LYS A 9 4.18 -27.24 9.29
N SER A 10 4.13 -28.56 9.11
CA SER A 10 4.12 -29.21 7.79
C SER A 10 2.90 -28.86 6.93
N GLU A 11 1.78 -28.47 7.54
CA GLU A 11 0.52 -28.15 6.86
C GLU A 11 0.23 -26.63 6.83
N ALA A 12 1.04 -25.83 7.52
CA ALA A 12 0.84 -24.41 7.73
C ALA A 12 0.58 -23.62 6.44
N GLU A 13 1.36 -23.84 5.38
CA GLU A 13 1.18 -23.13 4.11
C GLU A 13 -0.13 -23.49 3.41
N ARG A 14 -0.55 -24.77 3.49
CA ARG A 14 -1.83 -25.23 2.94
C ARG A 14 -3.01 -24.58 3.68
N VAL A 15 -2.94 -24.53 5.00
CA VAL A 15 -3.96 -23.91 5.86
C VAL A 15 -4.03 -22.40 5.58
N LYS A 16 -2.89 -21.71 5.58
CA LYS A 16 -2.79 -20.28 5.28
C LYS A 16 -3.43 -19.94 3.94
N ARG A 17 -3.09 -20.67 2.87
CA ARG A 17 -3.68 -20.45 1.54
C ARG A 17 -5.19 -20.61 1.54
N ARG A 18 -5.72 -21.63 2.23
CA ARG A 18 -7.16 -21.85 2.34
C ARG A 18 -7.85 -20.73 3.10
N LEU A 19 -7.28 -20.26 4.21
CA LEU A 19 -7.83 -19.14 4.98
C LEU A 19 -7.78 -17.81 4.20
N CYS A 20 -6.71 -17.55 3.45
CA CYS A 20 -6.64 -16.40 2.54
C CYS A 20 -7.72 -16.45 1.46
N LYS A 21 -7.91 -17.61 0.81
CA LYS A 21 -8.96 -17.79 -0.21
C LYS A 21 -10.38 -17.57 0.34
N LEU A 22 -10.62 -17.96 1.58
CA LEU A 22 -11.91 -17.77 2.26
C LEU A 22 -12.08 -16.36 2.86
N GLY A 23 -11.05 -15.51 2.83
CA GLY A 23 -11.03 -14.21 3.49
C GLY A 23 -11.26 -14.33 5.00
N ALA A 24 -10.79 -15.42 5.62
CA ALA A 24 -11.02 -15.72 7.03
C ALA A 24 -9.81 -15.45 7.93
N LEU A 25 -8.62 -15.25 7.34
CA LEU A 25 -7.41 -14.92 8.08
C LEU A 25 -7.50 -13.48 8.59
N SER A 26 -7.41 -13.28 9.91
CA SER A 26 -7.39 -11.95 10.52
C SER A 26 -6.02 -11.30 10.33
N SER A 27 -6.02 -10.00 10.00
CA SER A 27 -4.81 -9.19 9.93
C SER A 27 -4.39 -8.61 11.29
N GLU A 28 -5.32 -8.56 12.26
CA GLU A 28 -5.20 -7.88 13.57
C GLU A 28 -4.15 -8.48 14.50
N HIS A 29 -3.91 -9.78 14.36
CA HIS A 29 -2.98 -10.53 15.20
C HIS A 29 -1.88 -11.16 14.34
N ARG A 30 -0.72 -11.44 14.93
CA ARG A 30 0.36 -12.15 14.22
C ARG A 30 0.08 -13.66 14.24
N ILE A 31 0.46 -14.34 13.15
CA ILE A 31 0.55 -15.79 13.15
C ILE A 31 1.61 -16.19 14.18
N LEU A 32 1.25 -17.08 15.11
CA LEU A 32 2.17 -17.58 16.14
C LEU A 32 2.71 -18.95 15.77
N VAL A 33 3.96 -19.21 16.14
CA VAL A 33 4.61 -20.51 15.94
C VAL A 33 5.16 -20.97 17.27
N TYR A 34 4.69 -22.13 17.73
CA TYR A 34 5.15 -22.77 18.97
C TYR A 34 5.57 -24.21 18.65
N GLY A 35 6.88 -24.43 18.50
CA GLY A 35 7.44 -25.74 18.14
C GLY A 35 6.89 -26.24 16.79
N GLU A 36 6.18 -27.37 16.84
CA GLU A 36 5.56 -28.03 15.68
C GLU A 36 4.19 -27.45 15.29
N TRP A 37 3.67 -26.48 16.04
CA TRP A 37 2.34 -25.90 15.83
C TRP A 37 2.40 -24.46 15.34
N VAL A 38 1.48 -24.14 14.44
CA VAL A 38 1.26 -22.80 13.89
C VAL A 38 -0.19 -22.39 14.14
N TYR A 39 -0.38 -21.19 14.64
CA TYR A 39 -1.68 -20.64 15.01
C TYR A 39 -2.02 -19.44 14.13
N PHE A 40 -3.10 -19.57 13.37
CA PHE A 40 -3.57 -18.59 12.41
C PHE A 40 -4.75 -17.81 12.97
N PRO A 41 -4.62 -16.52 13.26
CA PRO A 41 -5.75 -15.73 13.76
C PRO A 41 -6.86 -15.66 12.71
N ILE A 42 -8.11 -15.78 13.13
CA ILE A 42 -9.27 -15.76 12.23
C ILE A 42 -10.22 -14.60 12.54
N SER A 43 -10.78 -13.99 11.50
CA SER A 43 -11.81 -12.94 11.61
C SER A 43 -13.24 -13.51 11.63
N LYS A 44 -13.39 -14.77 11.20
CA LYS A 44 -14.66 -15.53 11.21
C LYS A 44 -14.39 -17.02 11.36
N LYS A 45 -15.34 -17.75 11.95
CA LYS A 45 -15.25 -19.21 12.12
C LYS A 45 -15.27 -19.92 10.76
N VAL A 46 -14.47 -21.00 10.64
CA VAL A 46 -14.35 -21.82 9.43
C VAL A 46 -14.45 -23.29 9.81
N ASP A 47 -15.34 -24.02 9.14
CA ASP A 47 -15.56 -25.44 9.42
C ASP A 47 -14.40 -26.32 8.94
N GLY A 48 -14.18 -27.43 9.64
CA GLY A 48 -13.15 -28.41 9.30
C GLY A 48 -11.74 -28.06 9.79
N PHE A 49 -11.63 -27.14 10.73
CA PHE A 49 -10.38 -26.79 11.42
C PHE A 49 -10.57 -26.81 12.94
N GLU A 50 -9.51 -27.14 13.67
CA GLU A 50 -9.47 -27.01 15.12
C GLU A 50 -9.27 -25.53 15.48
N ILE A 51 -10.24 -24.94 16.17
CA ILE A 51 -10.24 -23.54 16.59
C ILE A 51 -9.97 -23.49 18.09
N GLU A 52 -8.95 -22.75 18.48
CA GLU A 52 -8.60 -22.47 19.88
C GLU A 52 -8.72 -20.97 20.16
N ASP A 53 -9.09 -20.61 21.38
CA ASP A 53 -8.95 -19.24 21.89
C ASP A 53 -7.58 -19.13 22.55
N ILE A 54 -6.71 -18.33 21.98
CA ILE A 54 -5.33 -18.16 22.44
C ILE A 54 -5.09 -16.70 22.75
N ASP A 55 -4.25 -16.47 23.77
CA ASP A 55 -3.69 -15.15 23.99
C ASP A 55 -2.67 -14.81 22.90
N MET A 56 -3.19 -14.28 21.80
CA MET A 56 -2.38 -13.77 20.71
C MET A 56 -1.98 -12.34 20.99
N ARG A 57 -0.68 -12.05 20.86
CA ARG A 57 -0.23 -10.67 20.84
C ARG A 57 -0.88 -9.97 19.64
N GLU A 58 -1.57 -8.88 19.92
CA GLU A 58 -1.98 -7.94 18.88
C GLU A 58 -0.77 -7.57 18.05
N ARG A 59 -1.00 -7.33 16.77
CA ARG A 59 0.07 -6.86 15.90
C ARG A 59 0.35 -5.41 16.28
N GLU A 60 1.33 -5.19 17.17
CA GLU A 60 1.95 -3.88 17.30
C GLU A 60 2.41 -3.46 15.90
N ASN A 61 1.79 -2.39 15.40
CA ASN A 61 1.81 -1.96 14.01
C ASN A 61 1.13 -2.96 13.06
N LEU A 62 -0.21 -2.99 13.08
CA LEU A 62 -0.98 -3.45 11.93
C LEU A 62 -0.43 -2.74 10.70
N TRP A 63 0.18 -3.50 9.79
CA TRP A 63 0.55 -2.96 8.49
C TRP A 63 -0.76 -2.66 7.76
N ILE A 64 -1.21 -1.42 7.89
CA ILE A 64 -2.32 -0.87 7.14
C ILE A 64 -1.71 -0.39 5.81
N PRO A 65 -2.12 -0.97 4.67
CA PRO A 65 -1.65 -0.53 3.36
C PRO A 65 -1.80 0.99 3.24
N PRO A 66 -0.80 1.73 2.71
CA PRO A 66 -0.87 3.18 2.63
C PRO A 66 -2.15 3.69 1.95
N ILE A 67 -2.65 2.96 0.95
CA ILE A 67 -3.88 3.28 0.25
C ILE A 67 -5.11 3.34 1.16
N VAL A 68 -5.20 2.51 2.20
CA VAL A 68 -6.31 2.56 3.16
C VAL A 68 -6.26 3.87 3.93
N LYS A 69 -5.08 4.25 4.44
CA LYS A 69 -4.88 5.54 5.13
C LYS A 69 -5.17 6.74 4.21
N ILE A 70 -4.81 6.63 2.93
CA ILE A 70 -5.05 7.68 1.92
C ILE A 70 -6.56 7.86 1.70
N ARG A 71 -7.29 6.75 1.52
CA ARG A 71 -8.75 6.78 1.36
C ARG A 71 -9.43 7.39 2.59
N GLU A 72 -9.03 6.97 3.79
CA GLU A 72 -9.52 7.56 5.05
C GLU A 72 -9.20 9.06 5.16
N ALA A 73 -8.00 9.49 4.78
CA ALA A 73 -7.60 10.89 4.83
C ALA A 73 -8.33 11.79 3.82
N LEU A 74 -8.89 11.19 2.76
CA LEU A 74 -9.66 11.86 1.70
C LEU A 74 -11.18 11.72 1.88
N ALA A 75 -11.64 10.84 2.78
CA ALA A 75 -13.05 10.72 3.13
C ALA A 75 -13.62 12.07 3.59
N GLY A 76 -14.74 12.48 2.99
CA GLY A 76 -15.36 13.78 3.24
C GLY A 76 -14.65 14.99 2.61
N LYS A 77 -13.47 14.82 1.98
CA LYS A 77 -12.78 15.87 1.21
C LYS A 77 -13.02 15.78 -0.29
N ILE A 78 -13.28 14.58 -0.79
CA ILE A 78 -13.69 14.33 -2.18
C ILE A 78 -14.95 13.44 -2.20
N PRO A 79 -15.76 13.48 -3.26
CA PRO A 79 -16.93 12.61 -3.39
C PRO A 79 -16.59 11.12 -3.24
N GLU A 80 -17.41 10.39 -2.49
CA GLU A 80 -17.21 8.96 -2.20
C GLU A 80 -16.99 8.09 -3.46
N PRO A 81 -17.75 8.27 -4.58
CA PRO A 81 -17.51 7.50 -5.79
C PRO A 81 -16.14 7.73 -6.43
N LEU A 82 -15.49 8.86 -6.15
CA LEU A 82 -14.16 9.19 -6.65
C LEU A 82 -13.04 8.58 -5.80
N ILE A 83 -13.29 8.29 -4.51
CA ILE A 83 -12.31 7.62 -3.64
C ILE A 83 -11.94 6.23 -4.20
N ALA A 84 -12.90 5.52 -4.78
CA ALA A 84 -12.67 4.23 -5.42
C ALA A 84 -11.78 4.30 -6.68
N LEU A 85 -11.58 5.50 -7.25
CA LEU A 85 -10.74 5.72 -8.44
C LEU A 85 -9.30 6.12 -8.09
N LEU A 86 -8.98 6.27 -6.79
CA LEU A 86 -7.64 6.64 -6.36
C LEU A 86 -6.61 5.59 -6.80
N PRO A 87 -5.41 5.99 -7.26
CA PRO A 87 -4.39 5.04 -7.69
C PRO A 87 -3.87 4.14 -6.55
N ASP A 88 -4.18 2.85 -6.60
CA ASP A 88 -3.64 1.88 -5.63
C ASP A 88 -2.15 1.56 -5.86
N LYS A 89 -1.58 2.03 -6.98
CA LYS A 89 -0.18 1.89 -7.37
C LYS A 89 0.38 3.25 -7.76
N TRP A 90 1.67 3.44 -7.49
CA TRP A 90 2.42 4.65 -7.78
C TRP A 90 3.89 4.30 -7.98
N GLU A 91 4.62 5.24 -8.57
CA GLU A 91 6.07 5.16 -8.74
C GLU A 91 6.74 6.20 -7.85
N SER A 92 7.93 5.91 -7.36
CA SER A 92 8.73 6.84 -6.56
C SER A 92 10.17 6.82 -7.05
N VAL A 93 10.71 8.01 -7.34
CA VAL A 93 12.13 8.19 -7.66
C VAL A 93 12.70 9.08 -6.56
N GLY A 94 13.60 8.51 -5.76
CA GLY A 94 14.07 9.15 -4.52
C GLY A 94 12.92 9.61 -3.63
N ASP A 95 12.80 10.91 -3.42
CA ASP A 95 11.76 11.58 -2.63
C ASP A 95 10.67 12.25 -3.47
N VAL A 96 10.57 11.91 -4.75
CA VAL A 96 9.56 12.40 -5.70
C VAL A 96 8.58 11.28 -6.06
N LEU A 97 7.29 11.56 -5.87
CA LEU A 97 6.19 10.66 -6.16
C LEU A 97 5.61 10.94 -7.55
N ILE A 98 5.33 9.89 -8.31
CA ILE A 98 4.64 9.99 -9.62
C ILE A 98 3.32 9.24 -9.51
N LEU A 99 2.22 9.97 -9.70
CA LEU A 99 0.85 9.46 -9.68
C LEU A 99 0.26 9.48 -11.08
N LYS A 100 -0.56 8.50 -11.42
CA LYS A 100 -1.37 8.54 -12.64
C LYS A 100 -2.83 8.79 -12.29
N LEU A 101 -3.22 10.07 -12.28
CA LEU A 101 -4.58 10.44 -11.88
C LEU A 101 -5.55 10.31 -13.06
N PRO A 102 -6.67 9.57 -12.93
CA PRO A 102 -7.75 9.63 -13.89
C PRO A 102 -8.32 11.05 -14.03
N GLU A 103 -8.76 11.43 -15.22
CA GLU A 103 -9.29 12.80 -15.49
C GLU A 103 -10.42 13.20 -14.54
N ARG A 104 -11.23 12.22 -14.09
CA ARG A 104 -12.30 12.44 -13.09
C ARG A 104 -11.80 12.96 -11.74
N LEU A 105 -10.53 12.74 -11.41
CA LEU A 105 -9.89 13.19 -10.16
C LEU A 105 -9.20 14.54 -10.29
N LYS A 106 -9.04 15.06 -11.51
CA LYS A 106 -8.33 16.32 -11.78
C LYS A 106 -8.83 17.51 -10.96
N PRO A 107 -10.14 17.72 -10.74
CA PRO A 107 -10.61 18.81 -9.86
C PRO A 107 -10.10 18.73 -8.42
N TYR A 108 -9.62 17.57 -7.99
CA TYR A 108 -9.13 17.28 -6.64
C TYR A 108 -7.63 16.94 -6.60
N GLU A 109 -6.91 17.12 -7.71
CA GLU A 109 -5.52 16.64 -7.86
C GLU A 109 -4.60 17.12 -6.75
N LYS A 110 -4.71 18.39 -6.32
CA LYS A 110 -3.88 18.95 -5.24
C LYS A 110 -4.19 18.32 -3.89
N THR A 111 -5.47 18.14 -3.58
CA THR A 111 -5.93 17.54 -2.32
C THR A 111 -5.49 16.07 -2.24
N ILE A 112 -5.59 15.35 -3.36
CA ILE A 112 -5.13 13.97 -3.49
C ILE A 112 -3.61 13.91 -3.33
N ALA A 113 -2.87 14.70 -4.11
CA ALA A 113 -1.41 14.76 -4.07
C ALA A 113 -0.86 15.06 -2.67
N GLN A 114 -1.48 16.01 -1.96
CA GLN A 114 -1.13 16.34 -0.59
C GLN A 114 -1.33 15.15 0.36
N ALA A 115 -2.43 14.39 0.23
CA ALA A 115 -2.68 13.21 1.04
C ALA A 115 -1.64 12.11 0.78
N TYR A 116 -1.33 11.84 -0.49
CA TYR A 116 -0.30 10.88 -0.87
C TYR A 116 1.09 11.31 -0.36
N SER A 117 1.50 12.54 -0.61
CA SER A 117 2.78 13.10 -0.14
C SER A 117 2.94 12.94 1.36
N LYS A 118 1.91 13.30 2.15
CA LYS A 118 1.97 13.20 3.61
C LYS A 118 2.07 11.76 4.12
N ILE A 119 1.34 10.83 3.51
CA ILE A 119 1.27 9.43 3.98
C ILE A 119 2.47 8.61 3.51
N LEU A 120 3.01 8.92 2.33
CA LEU A 120 4.18 8.26 1.75
C LEU A 120 5.49 8.98 2.05
N GLU A 121 5.44 10.11 2.76
CA GLU A 121 6.61 10.93 3.15
C GLU A 121 7.42 11.43 1.94
N MET A 122 6.72 11.86 0.90
CA MET A 122 7.30 12.32 -0.37
C MET A 122 7.35 13.84 -0.41
N ARG A 123 8.49 14.40 -0.84
CA ARG A 123 8.74 15.86 -0.88
C ARG A 123 8.02 16.54 -2.04
N SER A 124 7.93 15.88 -3.19
CA SER A 124 7.29 16.41 -4.39
C SER A 124 6.38 15.36 -5.02
N VAL A 125 5.33 15.82 -5.70
CA VAL A 125 4.38 14.95 -6.40
C VAL A 125 4.17 15.45 -7.83
N LEU A 126 4.28 14.52 -8.77
CA LEU A 126 4.02 14.68 -10.19
C LEU A 126 2.78 13.87 -10.61
N ASN A 127 2.06 14.35 -11.62
CA ASN A 127 1.01 13.61 -12.31
C ASN A 127 1.51 13.14 -13.68
N ASP A 128 1.50 11.82 -13.91
CA ASP A 128 1.66 11.20 -15.21
C ASP A 128 0.38 11.35 -16.05
N TYR A 129 0.38 12.35 -16.95
CA TYR A 129 -0.75 12.60 -17.85
C TYR A 129 -0.57 11.94 -19.24
N GLY A 130 0.64 11.49 -19.59
CA GLY A 130 0.95 11.09 -20.97
C GLY A 130 1.97 9.95 -21.15
N GLY A 131 2.47 9.38 -20.06
CA GLY A 131 3.49 8.36 -20.02
C GLY A 131 4.86 8.87 -20.46
N ILE A 132 5.70 7.93 -20.90
CA ILE A 132 7.00 8.20 -21.51
C ILE A 132 6.85 8.11 -23.04
N SER A 133 7.35 9.10 -23.79
CA SER A 133 7.15 9.14 -25.24
C SER A 133 8.35 9.70 -26.02
N GLY A 134 8.35 9.52 -27.35
CA GLY A 134 9.40 10.02 -28.23
C GLY A 134 10.68 9.18 -28.20
N GLU A 135 11.60 9.50 -29.11
CA GLU A 135 12.90 8.82 -29.25
C GLU A 135 13.78 9.01 -28.01
N PHE A 136 13.74 10.21 -27.43
CA PHE A 136 14.47 10.56 -26.20
C PHE A 136 13.79 10.12 -24.91
N ARG A 137 12.67 9.37 -24.99
CA ARG A 137 11.95 8.84 -23.83
C ARG A 137 11.56 9.97 -22.84
N GLU A 138 10.98 11.03 -23.37
CA GLU A 138 10.58 12.21 -22.59
C GLU A 138 9.37 11.88 -21.68
N PRO A 139 9.46 12.16 -20.37
CA PRO A 139 8.34 12.00 -19.44
C PRO A 139 7.31 13.12 -19.64
N LYS A 140 6.02 12.74 -19.72
CA LYS A 140 4.89 13.67 -19.80
C LYS A 140 4.24 13.83 -18.44
N PHE A 141 4.94 14.53 -17.56
CA PHE A 141 4.56 14.72 -16.16
C PHE A 141 4.29 16.20 -15.85
N ASP A 142 3.29 16.46 -15.01
CA ASP A 142 2.99 17.79 -14.47
C ASP A 142 3.21 17.83 -12.97
N TRP A 143 3.82 18.89 -12.44
CA TRP A 143 3.92 19.09 -11.00
C TRP A 143 2.55 19.43 -10.40
N ILE A 144 2.19 18.75 -9.30
CA ILE A 144 0.90 18.94 -8.62
C ILE A 144 1.00 19.41 -7.17
N TYR A 145 2.05 19.00 -6.42
CA TYR A 145 2.20 19.37 -5.00
C TYR A 145 3.65 19.27 -4.49
N GLY A 146 3.97 19.98 -3.41
CA GLY A 146 5.24 19.88 -2.68
C GLY A 146 6.32 20.84 -3.19
N ASP A 147 7.57 20.42 -3.13
CA ASP A 147 8.68 21.19 -3.71
C ASP A 147 8.61 21.17 -5.24
N LYS A 148 8.83 22.33 -5.89
CA LYS A 148 8.86 22.43 -7.36
C LYS A 148 10.18 21.97 -7.95
N ASN A 149 11.26 21.95 -7.16
CA ASN A 149 12.51 21.35 -7.60
C ASN A 149 12.39 19.83 -7.50
N THR A 150 12.23 19.14 -8.62
CA THR A 150 12.07 17.67 -8.65
C THR A 150 13.39 16.92 -8.77
N GLU A 151 14.54 17.60 -8.75
CA GLU A 151 15.83 16.91 -8.63
C GLU A 151 15.89 16.11 -7.32
N THR A 152 16.34 14.86 -7.42
CA THR A 152 16.35 13.91 -6.31
C THR A 152 17.50 12.91 -6.45
N THR A 153 17.80 12.20 -5.36
CA THR A 153 18.77 11.10 -5.38
C THR A 153 18.06 9.78 -5.10
N HIS A 154 18.04 8.89 -6.08
CA HIS A 154 17.46 7.55 -5.97
C HIS A 154 18.54 6.51 -5.67
N LEU A 155 18.26 5.58 -4.76
CA LEU A 155 19.13 4.46 -4.43
C LEU A 155 18.57 3.19 -5.08
N GLU A 156 19.29 2.66 -6.06
CA GLU A 156 18.93 1.42 -6.73
C GLU A 156 20.13 0.48 -6.74
N ASN A 157 19.96 -0.75 -6.25
CA ASN A 157 21.01 -1.77 -6.20
C ASN A 157 22.32 -1.30 -5.53
N GLY A 158 22.23 -0.39 -4.55
CA GLY A 158 23.38 0.18 -3.85
C GLY A 158 24.07 1.36 -4.56
N ILE A 159 23.60 1.75 -5.75
CA ILE A 159 24.12 2.88 -6.52
C ILE A 159 23.18 4.08 -6.34
N ARG A 160 23.76 5.27 -6.19
CA ARG A 160 23.01 6.53 -6.07
C ARG A 160 22.98 7.24 -7.42
N TYR A 161 21.78 7.56 -7.88
CA TYR A 161 21.54 8.31 -9.10
C TYR A 161 20.92 9.66 -8.73
N THR A 162 21.55 10.74 -9.14
CA THR A 162 20.97 12.08 -9.04
C THR A 162 20.39 12.46 -10.38
N LEU A 163 19.07 12.67 -10.41
CA LEU A 163 18.33 12.99 -11.63
C LEU A 163 17.08 13.82 -11.29
N ASP A 164 16.44 14.32 -12.34
CA ASP A 164 15.16 15.02 -12.24
C ASP A 164 14.08 14.22 -13.00
N PRO A 165 13.17 13.52 -12.30
CA PRO A 165 12.17 12.66 -12.93
C PRO A 165 11.19 13.40 -13.84
N ALA A 166 11.10 14.73 -13.73
CA ALA A 166 10.27 15.55 -14.62
C ALA A 166 10.96 15.83 -15.97
N LYS A 167 12.24 15.47 -16.13
CA LYS A 167 13.06 15.78 -17.31
C LYS A 167 13.67 14.56 -17.98
N VAL A 168 13.97 13.50 -17.23
CA VAL A 168 14.71 12.30 -17.68
C VAL A 168 14.11 11.01 -17.15
#